data_AF-A0A8H6J4X8-F1
#
_entry.id   AF-A0A8H6J4X8-F1
#
_cell.length_a   1.000
_cell.length_b   1.000
_cell.length_c   1.000
_cell.angle_alpha   90.00
_cell.angle_beta   90.00
_cell.angle_gamma   90.00
#
_symmetry.space_group_name_H-M   'P 1'
#
loop_
_entity.id
_entity.type
_entity.pdbx_description
1 polymer ?
#
loop_
_entity_poly.entity_id
_entity_poly.type
_entity_poly.pdbx_seq_one_letter_code
_entity_poly.pdbx_strand_id
1 'polypeptide(L)'
;MGDTASANKAYFNKLAAEYDSKYEKTVLQLEREIRKRKEFIGVDWVDDDDEDDDSDGDDGTGEGESHGSGKAAAEAAPAADTKPVRLLDYACGTGLISRALAQFTTHCVGIDISENMVAAYNARAENQVS
;
A
#
# COMPACT_ATOMS: atom_id res chain seq x y z
N MET A 1 -36.32 10.11 14.36
CA MET A 1 -35.25 9.81 13.39
C MET A 1 -34.24 8.96 14.13
N GLY A 2 -34.01 7.72 13.69
CA GLY A 2 -32.97 6.89 14.28
C GLY A 2 -31.60 7.51 14.03
N ASP A 3 -30.67 7.35 14.97
CA ASP A 3 -29.30 7.83 14.83
C ASP A 3 -28.60 7.11 13.67
N THR A 4 -28.42 7.81 12.55
CA THR A 4 -27.79 7.30 11.33
C THR A 4 -26.36 6.81 11.59
N ALA A 5 -25.63 7.46 12.50
CA ALA A 5 -24.28 7.05 12.84
C ALA A 5 -24.27 5.68 13.51
N SER A 6 -25.16 5.45 14.48
CA SER A 6 -25.34 4.15 15.11
C SER A 6 -25.76 3.05 14.13
N ALA A 7 -26.67 3.37 13.19
CA ALA A 7 -27.10 2.41 12.17
C ALA A 7 -25.96 2.01 11.23
N ASN A 8 -25.18 2.99 10.76
CA ASN A 8 -24.02 2.75 9.90
C ASN A 8 -22.95 1.93 10.63
N LYS A 9 -22.65 2.31 11.88
CA LYS A 9 -21.72 1.58 12.75
C LYS A 9 -22.11 0.11 12.86
N ALA A 10 -23.38 -0.18 13.18
CA ALA A 10 -23.87 -1.55 13.31
C ALA A 10 -23.77 -2.33 11.98
N TYR A 11 -24.09 -1.68 10.85
CA TYR A 11 -23.98 -2.29 9.52
C TYR A 11 -22.53 -2.68 9.19
N PHE A 12 -21.58 -1.75 9.32
CA PHE A 12 -20.18 -2.02 9.00
C PHE A 12 -19.52 -2.95 10.01
N ASN A 13 -19.91 -2.91 11.28
CA ASN A 13 -19.42 -3.88 12.27
C ASN A 13 -19.79 -5.31 11.87
N LYS A 14 -21.01 -5.53 11.34
CA LYS A 14 -21.43 -6.84 10.85
C LYS A 14 -20.73 -7.23 9.54
N LEU A 15 -20.55 -6.28 8.62
CA LEU A 15 -19.99 -6.53 7.30
C LEU A 15 -18.49 -6.86 7.34
N ALA A 16 -17.75 -6.34 8.33
CA ALA A 16 -16.29 -6.43 8.40
C ALA A 16 -15.72 -7.86 8.16
N ALA A 17 -16.33 -8.88 8.76
CA ALA A 17 -15.85 -10.27 8.65
C ALA A 17 -15.93 -10.85 7.23
N GLU A 18 -16.81 -10.30 6.39
CA GLU A 18 -17.05 -10.78 5.02
C GLU A 18 -16.57 -9.77 3.96
N TYR A 19 -16.13 -8.56 4.38
CA TYR A 19 -15.88 -7.46 3.46
C TYR A 19 -14.84 -7.83 2.40
N ASP A 20 -13.72 -8.37 2.84
CA ASP A 20 -12.60 -8.66 1.95
C ASP A 20 -12.87 -9.82 1.01
N SER A 21 -13.47 -10.90 1.49
CA SER A 21 -13.83 -12.04 0.63
C SER A 21 -14.92 -11.66 -0.37
N LYS A 22 -15.87 -10.81 0.04
CA LYS A 22 -16.94 -10.32 -0.81
C LYS A 22 -16.44 -9.39 -1.91
N TYR A 23 -15.43 -8.56 -1.63
CA TYR A 23 -14.94 -7.53 -2.55
C TYR A 23 -13.53 -7.79 -3.11
N GLU A 24 -12.95 -8.97 -2.88
CA GLU A 24 -11.57 -9.34 -3.19
C GLU A 24 -11.07 -8.84 -4.55
N LYS A 25 -11.77 -9.20 -5.63
CA LYS A 25 -11.38 -8.83 -7.00
C LYS A 25 -11.34 -7.31 -7.20
N THR A 26 -12.32 -6.61 -6.63
CA THR A 26 -12.41 -5.15 -6.72
C THR A 26 -11.32 -4.50 -5.88
N VAL A 27 -11.06 -5.00 -4.67
CA VAL A 27 -9.98 -4.52 -3.79
C VAL A 27 -8.63 -4.61 -4.50
N LEU A 28 -8.30 -5.77 -5.07
CA LEU A 28 -7.02 -5.97 -5.77
C LEU A 28 -6.87 -5.07 -7.00
N GLN A 29 -7.94 -4.87 -7.77
CA GLN A 29 -7.91 -3.97 -8.92
C GLN A 29 -7.69 -2.51 -8.48
N LEU A 30 -8.38 -2.07 -7.42
CA LEU A 30 -8.24 -0.72 -6.89
C LEU A 30 -6.83 -0.46 -6.39
N GLU A 31 -6.22 -1.40 -5.67
CA GLU A 31 -4.85 -1.24 -5.16
C GLU A 31 -3.83 -1.04 -6.28
N ARG A 32 -3.95 -1.84 -7.35
CA ARG A 32 -3.10 -1.68 -8.53
C ARG A 32 -3.24 -0.29 -9.14
N GLU A 33 -4.48 0.17 -9.32
CA GLU A 33 -4.73 1.49 -9.92
C GLU A 33 -4.31 2.64 -9.01
N ILE A 34 -4.46 2.51 -7.69
CA ILE A 34 -3.99 3.50 -6.71
C ILE A 34 -2.47 3.63 -6.78
N ARG A 35 -1.74 2.51 -6.74
CA ARG A 35 -0.28 2.52 -6.85
C ARG A 35 0.19 3.14 -8.15
N LYS A 36 -0.42 2.74 -9.27
CA LYS A 36 -0.11 3.27 -10.61
C LYS A 36 -0.35 4.78 -10.73
N ARG A 37 -1.29 5.33 -9.96
CA ARG A 37 -1.70 6.74 -10.04
C ARG A 37 -1.37 7.53 -8.78
N LYS A 38 -0.45 7.05 -7.92
CA LYS A 38 -0.11 7.71 -6.66
C LYS A 38 0.33 9.17 -6.85
N GLU A 39 0.96 9.48 -7.98
CA GLU A 39 1.39 10.83 -8.37
C GLU A 39 0.23 11.84 -8.47
N PHE A 40 -1.01 11.38 -8.67
CA PHE A 40 -2.18 12.26 -8.66
C PHE A 40 -2.37 13.01 -7.32
N ILE A 41 -1.91 12.43 -6.20
CA ILE A 41 -2.01 13.04 -4.88
C ILE A 41 -1.03 14.21 -4.72
N GLY A 42 0.04 14.27 -5.53
CA GLY A 42 0.95 15.41 -5.61
C GLY A 42 1.83 15.61 -4.37
N VAL A 43 2.27 14.52 -3.74
CA VAL A 43 3.19 14.54 -2.60
C VAL A 43 4.53 13.93 -2.98
N ASP A 44 5.60 14.40 -2.35
CA ASP A 44 6.94 13.80 -2.47
C ASP A 44 6.91 12.45 -1.72
N TRP A 45 6.64 11.36 -2.43
CA TRP A 45 6.56 10.00 -1.87
C TRP A 45 7.94 9.51 -1.36
N VAL A 46 7.93 8.51 -0.49
CA VAL A 46 9.16 7.75 -0.20
C VAL A 46 9.53 6.96 -1.46
N ASP A 47 10.79 7.02 -1.87
CA ASP A 47 11.33 6.22 -2.97
C ASP A 47 11.15 4.74 -2.63
N ASP A 48 10.54 3.99 -3.55
CA ASP A 48 10.42 2.54 -3.44
C ASP A 48 11.65 1.99 -4.16
N ASP A 49 12.55 1.30 -3.44
CA ASP A 49 13.79 0.74 -4.02
C ASP A 49 13.51 -0.39 -5.05
N ASP A 50 12.24 -0.75 -5.25
CA ASP A 50 11.74 -1.72 -6.22
C ASP A 50 11.34 -1.03 -7.54
N GLU A 51 12.28 -0.34 -8.19
CA GLU A 51 12.14 -0.08 -9.63
C GLU A 51 12.30 -1.42 -10.37
N ASP A 52 11.17 -2.10 -10.63
CA ASP A 52 11.09 -3.18 -11.61
C ASP A 52 11.62 -2.63 -12.94
N ASP A 53 12.85 -3.03 -13.29
CA ASP A 53 13.50 -2.84 -14.58
C ASP A 53 12.75 -3.65 -15.64
N ASP A 54 11.53 -3.23 -15.98
CA ASP A 54 10.82 -3.64 -17.19
C ASP A 54 11.45 -2.92 -18.40
N SER A 55 12.74 -3.15 -18.63
CA SER A 55 13.35 -2.95 -19.93
C SER A 55 12.85 -4.05 -20.85
N ASP A 56 11.69 -3.81 -21.48
CA ASP A 56 11.20 -4.56 -22.64
C ASP A 56 12.35 -4.74 -23.65
N GLY A 57 12.80 -5.98 -23.80
CA GLY A 57 13.91 -6.36 -24.66
C GLY A 57 13.63 -6.04 -26.13
N ASP A 58 14.27 -4.99 -26.62
CA ASP A 58 14.51 -4.76 -28.04
C ASP A 58 15.68 -5.66 -28.48
N ASP A 59 15.37 -6.65 -29.32
CA ASP A 59 16.31 -7.61 -29.91
C ASP A 59 17.21 -6.89 -30.92
N GLY A 60 18.39 -6.46 -30.43
CA GLY A 60 19.41 -5.76 -31.21
C GLY A 60 20.82 -6.28 -30.91
N THR A 61 21.17 -7.39 -31.56
CA THR A 61 22.53 -7.91 -31.87
C THR A 61 23.75 -7.09 -31.40
N GLY A 62 24.63 -7.70 -30.60
CA GLY A 62 26.00 -7.21 -30.37
C GLY A 62 26.82 -8.04 -29.37
N GLU A 63 27.81 -8.78 -29.88
CA GLU A 63 28.79 -9.56 -29.11
C GLU A 63 29.72 -8.65 -28.25
N GLY A 64 30.04 -9.08 -27.03
CA GLY A 64 31.01 -8.40 -26.17
C GLY A 64 31.30 -9.18 -24.88
N GLU A 65 32.56 -9.58 -24.72
CA GLU A 65 33.08 -10.48 -23.70
C GLU A 65 33.14 -9.89 -22.27
N SER A 66 33.02 -10.79 -21.29
CA SER A 66 33.59 -10.80 -19.92
C SER A 66 33.55 -9.53 -19.07
N HIS A 67 33.08 -9.65 -17.83
CA HIS A 67 33.89 -9.53 -16.61
C HIS A 67 33.01 -9.87 -15.42
N GLY A 68 33.38 -10.95 -14.72
CA GLY A 68 32.76 -11.30 -13.45
C GLY A 68 33.10 -10.26 -12.38
N SER A 69 32.09 -9.82 -11.66
CA SER A 69 32.24 -9.21 -10.34
C SER A 69 30.95 -9.47 -9.58
N GLY A 70 30.99 -10.44 -8.68
CA GLY A 70 29.96 -10.58 -7.66
C GLY A 70 29.96 -9.30 -6.82
N LYS A 71 28.83 -8.61 -6.77
CA LYS A 71 28.64 -7.50 -5.85
C LYS A 71 27.86 -8.03 -4.65
N ALA A 72 28.59 -8.16 -3.55
CA ALA A 72 28.08 -8.46 -2.23
C ALA A 72 26.92 -7.51 -1.88
N ALA A 73 25.96 -8.04 -1.11
CA ALA A 73 24.92 -7.28 -0.44
C ALA A 73 25.55 -6.06 0.23
N ALA A 74 25.30 -4.88 -0.34
CA ALA A 74 25.66 -3.63 0.29
C ALA A 74 24.68 -3.43 1.44
N GLU A 75 25.19 -3.44 2.67
CA GLU A 75 24.50 -2.86 3.82
C GLU A 75 23.98 -1.48 3.41
N ALA A 76 22.66 -1.29 3.53
CA ALA A 76 22.00 -0.03 3.24
C ALA A 76 22.66 1.08 4.09
N ALA A 77 23.25 2.05 3.38
CA ALA A 77 23.70 3.29 3.97
C ALA A 77 22.52 3.97 4.69
N PRO A 78 22.77 4.80 5.72
CA PRO A 78 21.67 5.49 6.42
C PRO A 78 20.91 6.34 5.40
N ALA A 79 19.60 6.09 5.27
CA ALA A 79 18.73 6.82 4.37
C ALA A 79 18.91 8.32 4.61
N ALA A 80 19.21 9.05 3.55
CA ALA A 80 19.28 10.50 3.53
C ALA A 80 17.93 11.09 3.98
N ASP A 81 17.95 12.37 4.40
CA ASP A 81 16.83 13.14 4.98
C ASP A 81 15.55 13.20 4.10
N THR A 82 14.87 12.07 3.87
CA THR A 82 13.57 12.03 3.17
C THR A 82 12.51 12.62 4.08
N LYS A 83 11.70 13.54 3.54
CA LYS A 83 10.63 14.17 4.33
C LYS A 83 9.61 13.10 4.73
N PRO A 84 9.13 13.08 5.98
CA PRO A 84 8.14 12.10 6.40
C PRO A 84 6.83 12.30 5.65
N VAL A 85 6.32 11.24 5.05
CA VAL A 85 5.02 11.20 4.35
C VAL A 85 3.98 10.53 5.23
N ARG A 86 2.98 11.28 5.68
CA ARG A 86 1.96 10.80 6.62
C ARG A 86 0.60 10.66 5.92
N LEU A 87 0.02 9.47 5.97
CA LEU A 87 -1.31 9.18 5.45
C LEU A 87 -2.34 9.10 6.59
N LEU A 88 -3.46 9.80 6.41
CA LEU A 88 -4.68 9.63 7.22
C LEU A 88 -5.77 9.06 6.31
N ASP A 89 -6.18 7.81 6.56
CA ASP A 89 -7.23 7.12 5.82
C ASP A 89 -8.56 7.23 6.58
N TYR A 90 -9.49 8.03 6.06
CA TYR A 90 -10.80 8.25 6.67
C TYR A 90 -11.85 7.30 6.09
N ALA A 91 -12.62 6.65 6.96
CA ALA A 91 -13.44 5.49 6.63
C ALA A 91 -12.58 4.37 6.03
N CYS A 92 -11.49 4.05 6.73
CA CYS A 92 -10.44 3.16 6.22
C CYS A 92 -10.91 1.72 5.98
N GLY A 93 -12.07 1.32 6.51
CA GLY A 93 -12.59 -0.04 6.38
C GLY A 93 -11.55 -1.05 6.84
N THR A 94 -11.29 -2.06 6.00
CA THR A 94 -10.26 -3.08 6.23
C THR A 94 -8.86 -2.69 5.75
N GLY A 95 -8.65 -1.42 5.38
CA GLY A 95 -7.33 -0.84 5.09
C GLY A 95 -6.84 -0.89 3.64
N LEU A 96 -7.75 -0.87 2.66
CA LEU A 96 -7.39 -0.91 1.23
C LEU A 96 -6.41 0.22 0.85
N ILE A 97 -6.75 1.47 1.17
CA ILE A 97 -5.92 2.62 0.77
C ILE A 97 -4.59 2.61 1.52
N SER A 98 -4.64 2.43 2.85
CA SER A 98 -3.44 2.32 3.66
C SER A 98 -2.49 1.23 3.18
N ARG A 99 -3.00 0.06 2.75
CA ARG A 99 -2.18 -1.01 2.19
C ARG A 99 -1.61 -0.67 0.81
N ALA A 100 -2.43 -0.07 -0.05
CA ALA A 100 -1.99 0.32 -1.38
C ALA A 100 -0.78 1.27 -1.31
N LEU A 101 -0.79 2.17 -0.32
CA LEU A 101 0.19 3.24 -0.19
C LEU A 101 1.26 3.01 0.89
N ALA A 102 1.21 1.90 1.62
CA ALA A 102 2.06 1.66 2.79
C ALA A 102 3.57 1.87 2.48
N GLN A 103 4.06 1.33 1.36
CA GLN A 103 5.47 1.40 0.95
C GLN A 103 5.92 2.83 0.63
N PHE A 104 5.02 3.70 0.19
CA PHE A 104 5.33 5.08 -0.21
C PHE A 104 5.19 6.08 0.95
N THR A 105 4.76 5.61 2.13
CA THR A 105 4.46 6.44 3.29
C THR A 105 5.32 6.05 4.48
N THR A 106 5.70 7.02 5.31
CA THR A 106 6.42 6.73 6.56
C THR A 106 5.49 6.42 7.73
N HIS A 107 4.22 6.81 7.63
CA HIS A 107 3.23 6.56 8.67
C HIS A 107 1.79 6.55 8.12
N CYS A 108 1.01 5.54 8.50
CA CYS A 108 -0.40 5.41 8.13
C CYS A 108 -1.29 5.34 9.38
N VAL A 109 -2.31 6.18 9.45
CA VAL A 109 -3.36 6.11 10.48
C VAL A 109 -4.72 5.97 9.80
N GLY A 110 -5.48 4.96 10.18
CA GLY A 110 -6.85 4.75 9.73
C GLY A 110 -7.88 5.19 10.78
N ILE A 111 -8.99 5.78 10.35
CA ILE A 111 -10.16 6.06 11.20
C ILE A 111 -11.39 5.43 10.56
N ASP A 112 -12.09 4.59 11.32
CA ASP A 112 -13.40 4.06 10.94
C ASP A 112 -14.36 4.12 12.13
N ILE A 113 -15.66 4.21 11.83
CA ILE A 113 -16.73 4.21 12.85
C ILE A 113 -16.97 2.82 13.45
N SER A 114 -16.60 1.77 12.69
CA SER A 114 -16.79 0.38 13.02
C SER A 114 -15.53 -0.19 13.69
N GLU A 115 -15.64 -0.62 14.95
CA GLU A 115 -14.52 -1.25 15.65
C GLU A 115 -14.05 -2.53 14.97
N ASN A 116 -14.95 -3.31 14.36
CA ASN A 116 -14.56 -4.52 13.65
C ASN A 116 -13.83 -4.23 12.34
N MET A 117 -14.14 -3.10 11.67
CA MET A 117 -13.36 -2.65 10.52
C MET A 117 -11.94 -2.26 10.96
N VAL A 118 -11.82 -1.47 12.04
CA VAL A 118 -10.51 -1.11 12.63
C VAL A 118 -9.73 -2.35 13.09
N ALA A 119 -10.41 -3.35 13.67
CA ALA A 119 -9.76 -4.60 14.06
C ALA A 119 -9.20 -5.36 12.85
N ALA A 120 -9.97 -5.46 11.76
CA ALA A 120 -9.51 -6.07 10.51
C ALA A 120 -8.37 -5.27 9.86
N TYR A 121 -8.45 -3.93 9.89
CA TYR A 121 -7.37 -3.03 9.46
C TYR A 121 -6.08 -3.31 10.23
N ASN A 122 -6.12 -3.32 11.57
CA ASN A 122 -4.95 -3.51 12.41
C ASN A 122 -4.35 -4.91 12.24
N ALA A 123 -5.19 -5.94 12.24
CA ALA A 123 -4.76 -7.32 12.01
C ALA A 123 -4.05 -7.45 10.65
N ARG A 124 -4.45 -6.68 9.63
CA ARG A 124 -3.77 -6.66 8.35
C ARG A 124 -2.48 -5.86 8.39
N ALA A 125 -2.46 -4.71 9.05
CA ALA A 125 -1.25 -3.90 9.19
C ALA A 125 -0.13 -4.68 9.90
N GLU A 126 -0.47 -5.46 10.93
CA GLU A 126 0.48 -6.32 11.64
C GLU A 126 1.00 -7.50 10.81
N ASN A 127 0.24 -7.93 9.80
CA ASN A 127 0.57 -9.07 8.93
C ASN A 127 1.12 -8.67 7.56
N GLN A 128 1.33 -7.38 7.31
CA GLN A 128 2.01 -6.90 6.10
C GLN A 128 3.52 -7.01 6.36
N VAL A 129 4.19 -7.90 5.63
CA VAL A 129 5.66 -7.99 5.62
C VAL A 129 6.18 -6.74 4.89
N SER A 130 6.95 -5.92 5.60
CA SER A 130 7.79 -4.87 5.00
C SER A 130 8.94 -5.47 4.21
#